data_AF-A0A2M8AE48-F1
#
_entry.id   AF-A0A2M8AE48-F1
#
_cell.length_a   1.000
_cell.length_b   1.000
_cell.length_c   1.000
_cell.angle_alpha   90.00
_cell.angle_beta   90.00
_cell.angle_gamma   90.00
#
_symmetry.space_group_name_H-M   'P 1'
#
loop_
_entity.id
_entity.type
_entity.pdbx_description
1 polymer ?
#
loop_
_entity_poly.entity_id
_entity_poly.type
_entity_poly.pdbx_seq_one_letter_code
_entity_poly.pdbx_strand_id
1 'polypeptide(L)'
;MFFFPIAILIFLIFILLLPFLFILTYFNILTFGFEKLGISPTTTIFILFLILVGSFINIPLAKKKLVYVEKPYFFGLFRRPKIEIQGIFINLGGAIIPILLSFYFLFLAWKSGFEISPVLITTILMIIISKFLAKIIPGRGILLPGFIPPIFSALFALILAPGFAAPSAFISGVFGTLIGADLLNLGKARKY
;
A
#
# COMPACT_ATOMS: atom_id res chain seq x y z
N MET A 1 38.41 20.83 29.84
CA MET A 1 38.37 20.97 28.36
C MET A 1 38.15 19.65 27.61
N PHE A 2 38.33 18.47 28.24
CA PHE A 2 38.05 17.14 27.63
C PHE A 2 36.55 16.77 27.44
N PHE A 3 35.61 17.57 27.95
CA PHE A 3 34.17 17.33 27.75
C PHE A 3 33.69 17.62 26.32
N PHE A 4 34.34 18.55 25.62
CA PHE A 4 33.91 18.98 24.29
C PHE A 4 34.11 17.90 23.21
N PRO A 5 35.25 17.19 23.14
CA PRO A 5 35.44 16.10 22.18
C PRO A 5 34.53 14.89 22.44
N ILE A 6 34.30 14.54 23.71
CA ILE A 6 33.43 13.41 24.10
C ILE A 6 31.97 13.74 23.78
N ALA A 7 31.52 14.98 24.03
CA ALA A 7 30.18 15.42 23.67
C ALA A 7 29.93 15.36 22.15
N ILE A 8 30.90 15.79 21.34
CA ILE A 8 30.82 15.69 19.86
C ILE A 8 30.74 14.23 19.42
N LEU A 9 31.55 13.33 20.00
CA LEU A 9 31.51 11.90 19.68
C LEU A 9 30.15 11.28 20.03
N ILE A 10 29.62 11.55 21.23
CA ILE A 10 28.29 11.08 21.65
C ILE A 10 27.19 11.63 20.72
N PHE A 11 27.27 12.90 20.34
CA PHE A 11 26.32 13.51 19.41
C PHE A 11 26.35 12.88 18.02
N LEU A 12 27.55 12.57 17.49
CA LEU A 12 27.70 11.86 16.22
C LEU A 12 27.15 10.43 16.29
N ILE A 13 27.41 9.71 17.39
CA ILE A 13 26.83 8.38 17.64
C ILE A 13 25.29 8.47 17.69
N PHE A 14 24.75 9.48 18.37
CA PHE A 14 23.31 9.70 18.43
C PHE A 14 22.70 9.95 17.04
N ILE A 15 23.32 10.81 16.21
CA ILE A 15 22.89 11.03 14.82
C ILE A 15 22.93 9.73 14.01
N LEU A 16 23.97 8.90 14.20
CA LEU A 16 24.09 7.62 13.49
C LEU A 16 23.04 6.59 13.94
N LEU A 17 22.64 6.62 15.22
CA LEU A 17 21.60 5.74 15.78
C LEU A 17 20.18 6.21 15.49
N LEU A 18 19.99 7.49 15.16
CA LEU A 18 18.68 8.09 14.89
C LEU A 18 17.87 7.35 13.80
N PRO A 19 18.45 6.97 12.64
CA PRO A 19 17.77 6.13 11.65
C PRO A 19 17.32 4.78 12.20
N PHE A 20 18.14 4.14 13.05
CA PHE A 20 17.81 2.85 13.65
C PHE A 20 16.63 2.97 14.62
N LEU A 21 16.59 4.04 15.43
CA LEU A 21 15.45 4.35 16.31
C LEU A 21 14.16 4.56 15.51
N PHE A 22 14.22 5.28 14.39
CA PHE A 22 13.05 5.45 13.53
C PHE A 22 12.58 4.13 12.91
N ILE A 23 13.49 3.28 12.45
CA ILE A 23 13.16 1.96 11.91
C ILE A 23 12.47 1.10 12.98
N LEU A 24 13.05 1.02 14.18
CA LEU A 24 12.46 0.27 15.29
C LEU A 24 11.07 0.78 15.66
N THR A 25 10.91 2.11 15.75
CA THR A 25 9.62 2.73 16.08
C THR A 25 8.59 2.44 14.99
N TYR A 26 8.99 2.51 13.72
CA TYR A 26 8.13 2.19 12.58
C TYR A 26 7.65 0.74 12.63
N PHE A 27 8.55 -0.22 12.87
CA PHE A 27 8.15 -1.62 13.01
C PHE A 27 7.22 -1.85 14.19
N ASN A 28 7.45 -1.21 15.34
CA ASN A 28 6.54 -1.29 16.48
C ASN A 28 5.14 -0.77 16.15
N ILE A 29 5.04 0.36 15.44
CA ILE A 29 3.74 0.91 15.01
C ILE A 29 3.03 -0.05 14.06
N LEU A 30 3.76 -0.65 13.10
CA LEU A 30 3.18 -1.64 12.18
C LEU A 30 2.68 -2.87 12.95
N THR A 31 3.49 -3.43 13.82
CA THR A 31 3.13 -4.61 14.62
C THR A 31 1.90 -4.33 15.47
N PHE A 32 1.86 -3.19 16.17
CA PHE A 32 0.68 -2.78 16.94
C PHE A 32 -0.58 -2.65 16.07
N GLY A 33 -0.45 -2.08 14.86
CA GLY A 33 -1.55 -1.99 13.90
C GLY A 33 -2.11 -3.35 13.50
N PHE A 34 -1.24 -4.33 13.23
CA PHE A 34 -1.66 -5.70 12.88
C PHE A 34 -2.15 -6.51 14.09
N GLU A 35 -1.67 -6.24 15.30
CA GLU A 35 -2.27 -6.81 16.51
C GLU A 35 -3.73 -6.40 16.66
N LYS A 36 -4.06 -5.14 16.32
CA LYS A 36 -5.47 -4.68 16.26
C LYS A 36 -6.29 -5.36 15.16
N LEU A 37 -5.64 -5.97 14.17
CA LEU A 37 -6.28 -6.85 13.19
C LEU A 37 -6.50 -8.28 13.72
N GLY A 38 -6.04 -8.59 14.93
CA GLY A 38 -6.07 -9.94 15.51
C GLY A 38 -4.94 -10.84 15.02
N ILE A 39 -3.87 -10.27 14.45
CA ILE A 39 -2.72 -11.01 13.94
C ILE A 39 -1.58 -10.92 14.96
N SER A 40 -0.97 -12.06 15.32
CA SER A 40 0.15 -12.07 16.25
C SER A 40 1.37 -11.32 15.70
N PRO A 41 2.26 -10.78 16.54
CA PRO A 41 3.48 -10.09 16.09
C PRO A 41 4.37 -10.92 15.17
N THR A 42 4.57 -12.19 15.49
CA THR A 42 5.41 -13.10 14.70
C THR A 42 4.80 -13.34 13.32
N THR A 43 3.48 -13.57 13.26
CA THR A 43 2.75 -13.69 12.00
C THR A 43 2.78 -12.39 11.19
N THR A 44 2.70 -11.23 11.86
CA THR A 44 2.80 -9.93 11.21
C THR A 44 4.13 -9.75 10.50
N ILE A 45 5.24 -10.04 11.18
CA ILE A 45 6.59 -9.96 10.59
C ILE A 45 6.68 -10.84 9.35
N PHE A 46 6.15 -12.07 9.43
CA PHE A 46 6.15 -12.99 8.30
C PHE A 46 5.29 -12.48 7.12
N ILE A 47 4.10 -11.94 7.40
CA ILE A 47 3.23 -11.34 6.37
C ILE A 47 3.92 -10.13 5.72
N LEU A 48 4.51 -9.23 6.51
CA LEU A 48 5.23 -8.06 5.99
C LEU A 48 6.42 -8.50 5.11
N PHE A 49 7.14 -9.54 5.51
CA PHE A 49 8.19 -10.13 4.70
C PHE A 49 7.66 -10.69 3.37
N LEU A 50 6.55 -11.43 3.39
CA LEU A 50 5.90 -11.94 2.17
C LEU A 50 5.38 -10.81 1.26
N ILE A 51 4.82 -9.75 1.83
CA ILE A 51 4.42 -8.55 1.09
C ILE A 51 5.64 -7.90 0.44
N LEU A 52 6.74 -7.76 1.17
CA LEU A 52 7.98 -7.16 0.64
C LEU A 52 8.56 -8.00 -0.51
N VAL A 53 8.77 -9.30 -0.29
CA VAL A 53 9.33 -10.20 -1.32
C VAL A 53 8.36 -10.34 -2.50
N GLY A 54 7.07 -10.48 -2.23
CA GLY A 54 6.02 -10.55 -3.25
C GLY A 54 5.89 -9.26 -4.04
N SER A 55 6.29 -8.10 -3.51
CA SER A 55 6.19 -6.83 -4.23
C SER A 55 7.05 -6.78 -5.49
N PHE A 56 8.11 -7.59 -5.56
CA PHE A 56 8.96 -7.73 -6.74
C PHE A 56 8.32 -8.59 -7.85
N ILE A 57 7.22 -9.28 -7.55
CA ILE A 57 6.57 -10.24 -8.46
C ILE A 57 5.32 -9.60 -9.07
N ASN A 58 5.37 -9.34 -10.38
CA ASN A 58 4.25 -8.82 -11.15
C ASN A 58 3.69 -9.91 -12.09
N ILE A 59 2.45 -10.33 -11.86
CA ILE A 59 1.79 -11.39 -12.62
C ILE A 59 1.00 -10.76 -13.77
N PRO A 60 1.25 -11.12 -15.03
CA PRO A 60 0.52 -10.54 -16.16
C PRO A 60 -0.93 -11.04 -16.20
N LEU A 61 -1.88 -10.10 -16.28
CA LEU A 61 -3.31 -10.39 -16.43
C LEU A 61 -3.79 -10.32 -17.89
N ALA A 62 -3.02 -9.67 -18.76
CA ALA A 62 -3.36 -9.51 -20.18
C ALA A 62 -2.13 -9.64 -21.08
N LYS A 63 -2.35 -9.69 -22.40
CA LYS A 63 -1.28 -9.74 -23.40
C LYS A 63 -0.32 -8.57 -23.23
N LYS A 64 0.98 -8.88 -23.28
CA LYS A 64 2.08 -7.91 -23.18
C LYS A 64 2.32 -7.28 -24.56
N LYS A 65 2.57 -5.97 -24.60
CA LYS A 65 3.09 -5.26 -25.76
C LYS A 65 4.52 -4.82 -25.47
N LEU A 66 5.43 -5.11 -26.40
CA LEU A 66 6.78 -4.55 -26.37
C LEU A 66 6.70 -3.19 -27.06
N VAL A 67 6.99 -2.13 -26.32
CA VAL A 67 6.97 -0.77 -26.84
C VAL A 67 8.38 -0.20 -26.72
N TYR A 68 8.88 0.33 -27.83
CA TYR A 68 10.13 1.06 -27.85
C TYR A 68 9.87 2.46 -27.33
N VAL A 69 10.46 2.78 -26.18
CA VAL A 69 10.35 4.09 -25.55
C VAL A 69 11.74 4.71 -25.52
N GLU A 70 11.85 5.93 -26.04
CA GLU A 70 13.06 6.72 -25.83
C GLU A 70 13.03 7.33 -24.43
N LYS A 71 13.99 6.94 -23.59
CA LYS A 71 14.14 7.57 -22.27
C LYS A 71 15.27 8.59 -22.27
N PRO A 72 15.02 9.83 -21.79
CA PRO A 72 16.08 10.80 -21.57
C PRO A 72 17.03 10.29 -20.49
N TYR A 73 18.33 10.48 -20.73
CA TYR A 73 19.42 10.23 -19.78
C TYR A 73 20.38 11.42 -19.83
N PHE A 74 21.24 11.55 -18.81
CA PHE A 74 22.19 12.65 -18.69
C PHE A 74 21.49 14.02 -18.73
N PHE A 75 20.61 14.27 -17.76
CA PHE A 75 19.80 15.49 -17.69
C PHE A 75 18.93 15.79 -18.94
N GLY A 76 18.68 14.80 -19.80
CA GLY A 76 17.83 14.94 -20.98
C GLY A 76 18.57 15.29 -22.27
N LEU A 77 19.90 15.40 -22.24
CA LEU A 77 20.72 15.67 -23.43
C LEU A 77 20.78 14.49 -24.41
N PHE A 78 20.68 13.26 -23.90
CA PHE A 78 20.76 12.06 -24.73
C PHE A 78 19.51 11.19 -24.55
N ARG A 79 19.09 10.55 -25.65
CA ARG A 79 18.00 9.57 -25.66
C ARG A 79 18.55 8.22 -26.03
N ARG A 80 18.15 7.19 -25.28
CA ARG A 80 18.45 5.80 -25.61
C ARG A 80 17.15 5.02 -25.82
N PRO A 81 17.06 4.19 -26.87
CA PRO A 81 15.92 3.31 -27.04
C PRO A 81 15.91 2.29 -25.91
N LYS A 82 14.77 2.16 -25.21
CA LYS A 82 14.54 1.13 -24.21
C LYS A 82 13.28 0.38 -24.58
N ILE A 83 13.36 -0.95 -24.58
CA ILE A 83 12.18 -1.79 -24.73
C ILE A 83 11.46 -1.82 -23.38
N GLU A 84 10.22 -1.35 -23.36
CA GLU A 84 9.35 -1.41 -22.20
C GLU A 84 8.22 -2.40 -22.45
N ILE A 85 7.98 -3.25 -21.45
CA ILE A 85 6.86 -4.17 -21.46
C ILE A 85 5.65 -3.42 -20.93
N GLN A 86 4.72 -3.08 -21.82
CA GLN A 86 3.44 -2.50 -21.45
C GLN A 86 2.38 -3.59 -21.36
N GLY A 87 1.60 -3.58 -20.29
CA GLY A 87 0.57 -4.58 -20.05
C GLY A 87 -0.12 -4.35 -18.71
N ILE A 88 -1.16 -5.14 -18.46
CA ILE A 88 -1.88 -5.14 -17.19
C ILE A 88 -1.26 -6.22 -16.32
N PHE A 89 -0.79 -5.83 -15.15
CA PHE A 89 -0.18 -6.72 -14.19
C PHE A 89 -0.90 -6.58 -12.85
N ILE A 90 -0.94 -7.66 -12.10
CA ILE A 90 -1.29 -7.64 -10.67
C ILE A 90 -0.05 -7.95 -9.86
N ASN A 91 0.19 -7.15 -8.82
CA ASN A 91 1.34 -7.32 -7.96
C ASN A 91 1.05 -8.34 -6.85
N LEU A 92 1.97 -9.27 -6.60
CA LEU A 92 1.75 -10.30 -5.58
C LEU A 92 1.73 -9.70 -4.17
N GLY A 93 2.72 -8.88 -3.82
CA GLY A 93 2.84 -8.27 -2.49
C GLY A 93 1.90 -7.09 -2.26
N GLY A 94 1.68 -6.28 -3.30
CA GLY A 94 0.91 -5.04 -3.24
C GLY A 94 -0.57 -5.19 -3.56
N ALA A 95 -1.02 -6.32 -4.12
CA ALA A 95 -2.43 -6.55 -4.41
C ALA A 95 -2.91 -7.94 -3.97
N ILE A 96 -2.28 -9.03 -4.41
CA ILE A 96 -2.81 -10.38 -4.14
C ILE A 96 -2.80 -10.71 -2.64
N ILE A 97 -1.65 -10.56 -1.97
CA ILE A 97 -1.55 -10.83 -0.52
C ILE A 97 -2.53 -9.94 0.29
N PRO A 98 -2.61 -8.61 0.05
CA PRO A 98 -3.63 -7.76 0.67
C PRO A 98 -5.07 -8.22 0.40
N ILE A 99 -5.41 -8.63 -0.83
CA ILE A 99 -6.76 -9.13 -1.16
C ILE A 99 -7.08 -10.39 -0.35
N LEU A 100 -6.13 -11.33 -0.26
CA LEU A 100 -6.29 -12.56 0.52
C LEU A 100 -6.50 -12.26 2.01
N LEU A 101 -5.74 -11.29 2.56
CA LEU A 101 -5.93 -10.81 3.94
C LEU A 101 -7.32 -10.18 4.14
N SER A 102 -7.79 -9.37 3.19
CA SER A 102 -9.14 -8.80 3.25
C SER A 102 -10.22 -9.88 3.26
N PHE A 103 -10.09 -10.92 2.43
CA PHE A 103 -11.02 -12.07 2.47
C PHE A 103 -10.93 -12.85 3.78
N TYR A 104 -9.74 -13.02 4.34
CA TYR A 104 -9.56 -13.63 5.65
C TYR A 104 -10.29 -12.84 6.75
N PHE A 105 -10.19 -11.51 6.75
CA PHE A 105 -10.92 -10.67 7.70
C PHE A 105 -12.45 -10.70 7.50
N LEU A 106 -12.92 -10.75 6.26
CA LEU A 106 -14.35 -10.95 5.97
C LEU A 106 -14.84 -12.31 6.51
N PHE A 107 -14.04 -13.37 6.33
CA PHE A 107 -14.35 -14.68 6.89
C PHE A 107 -14.37 -14.66 8.43
N LEU A 108 -13.44 -13.96 9.07
CA LEU A 108 -13.45 -13.78 10.52
C LEU A 108 -14.69 -13.03 11.01
N ALA A 109 -15.09 -11.95 10.31
CA ALA A 109 -16.30 -11.21 10.63
C ALA A 109 -17.54 -12.10 10.55
N TRP A 110 -17.65 -12.92 9.51
CA TRP A 110 -18.73 -13.89 9.38
C TRP A 110 -18.72 -14.93 10.51
N LYS A 111 -17.54 -15.50 10.80
CA LYS A 111 -17.37 -16.50 11.87
C LYS A 111 -17.71 -15.96 13.26
N SER A 112 -17.42 -14.68 13.53
CA SER A 112 -17.75 -14.04 14.80
C SER A 112 -19.20 -13.53 14.88
N GLY A 113 -19.98 -13.66 13.81
CA GLY A 113 -21.35 -13.13 13.73
C GLY A 113 -21.41 -11.61 13.66
N PHE A 114 -20.31 -10.95 13.26
CA PHE A 114 -20.28 -9.50 13.08
C PHE A 114 -21.13 -9.10 11.87
N GLU A 115 -21.93 -8.04 12.02
CA GLU A 115 -22.74 -7.51 10.94
C GLU A 115 -21.85 -6.91 9.84
N ILE A 116 -21.92 -7.45 8.62
CA ILE A 116 -21.01 -7.04 7.53
C ILE A 116 -21.39 -5.71 6.87
N SER A 117 -22.62 -5.24 7.10
CA SER A 117 -23.18 -4.04 6.46
C SER A 117 -22.28 -2.81 6.61
N PRO A 118 -21.65 -2.50 7.76
CA PRO A 118 -20.82 -1.32 7.90
C PRO A 118 -19.49 -1.46 7.15
N VAL A 119 -18.95 -2.67 7.02
CA VAL A 119 -17.75 -2.94 6.21
C VAL A 119 -18.03 -2.71 4.72
N LEU A 120 -19.23 -3.07 4.26
CA LEU A 120 -19.64 -2.78 2.87
C LEU A 120 -19.80 -1.27 2.64
N ILE A 121 -20.44 -0.55 3.57
CA ILE A 121 -20.61 0.91 3.46
C ILE A 121 -19.26 1.63 3.45
N THR A 122 -18.35 1.29 4.38
CA THR A 122 -16.99 1.87 4.41
C THR A 122 -16.23 1.59 3.12
N THR A 123 -16.35 0.38 2.57
CA THR A 123 -15.74 0.01 1.28
C THR A 123 -16.33 0.83 0.14
N ILE A 124 -17.66 1.00 0.07
CA ILE A 124 -18.31 1.82 -0.96
C ILE A 124 -17.83 3.28 -0.90
N LEU A 125 -17.76 3.87 0.30
CA LEU A 125 -17.23 5.24 0.46
C LEU A 125 -15.78 5.34 -0.02
N MET A 126 -14.95 4.34 0.30
CA MET A 126 -13.57 4.27 -0.18
C MET A 126 -13.46 4.09 -1.70
N ILE A 127 -14.35 3.31 -2.32
CA ILE A 127 -14.43 3.17 -3.79
C ILE A 127 -14.69 4.54 -4.42
N ILE A 128 -15.68 5.27 -3.89
CA ILE A 128 -16.08 6.58 -4.41
C ILE A 128 -14.90 7.57 -4.31
N ILE A 129 -14.28 7.71 -3.14
CA ILE A 129 -13.16 8.63 -2.93
C ILE A 129 -11.97 8.26 -3.81
N SER A 130 -11.60 6.98 -3.85
CA SER A 130 -10.47 6.51 -4.65
C SER A 130 -10.73 6.75 -6.14
N LYS A 131 -11.96 6.57 -6.61
CA LYS A 131 -12.35 6.83 -8.00
C LYS A 131 -12.20 8.30 -8.37
N PHE A 132 -12.64 9.21 -7.50
CA PHE A 132 -12.59 10.65 -7.77
C PHE A 132 -11.17 11.22 -7.69
N LEU A 133 -10.33 10.70 -6.79
CA LEU A 133 -9.00 11.24 -6.56
C LEU A 133 -7.90 10.58 -7.41
N ALA A 134 -8.18 9.42 -8.01
CA ALA A 134 -7.24 8.75 -8.90
C ALA A 134 -7.00 9.56 -10.19
N LYS A 135 -5.72 9.69 -10.57
CA LYS A 135 -5.27 10.36 -11.78
C LYS A 135 -4.54 9.38 -12.69
N ILE A 136 -4.86 9.39 -13.97
CA ILE A 136 -4.17 8.60 -14.98
C ILE A 136 -3.04 9.44 -15.55
N ILE A 137 -1.80 9.01 -15.37
CA ILE A 137 -0.62 9.69 -15.90
C ILE A 137 -0.02 8.80 -16.99
N PRO A 138 0.04 9.26 -18.26
CA PRO A 138 0.65 8.50 -19.35
C PRO A 138 2.07 8.03 -19.01
N GLY A 139 2.36 6.76 -19.26
CA GLY A 139 3.65 6.14 -18.95
C GLY A 139 3.93 5.87 -17.46
N ARG A 140 3.05 6.27 -16.53
CA ARG A 140 3.15 5.94 -15.09
C ARG A 140 1.98 5.09 -14.58
N GLY A 141 0.82 5.13 -15.25
CA GLY A 141 -0.36 4.35 -14.89
C GLY A 141 -1.37 5.16 -14.07
N ILE A 142 -2.10 4.46 -13.19
CA ILE A 142 -3.10 5.04 -12.30
C ILE A 142 -2.41 5.40 -10.99
N LEU A 143 -2.50 6.66 -10.57
CA LEU A 143 -1.94 7.14 -9.31
C LEU A 143 -3.04 7.65 -8.39
N LEU A 144 -2.92 7.31 -7.12
CA LEU A 144 -3.73 7.85 -6.04
C LEU A 144 -2.78 8.47 -5.00
N PRO A 145 -3.11 9.64 -4.39
CA PRO A 145 -2.25 10.21 -3.36
C PRO A 145 -2.13 9.26 -2.16
N GLY A 146 -0.90 8.92 -1.76
CA GLY A 146 -0.63 7.79 -0.86
C GLY A 146 -1.24 7.87 0.54
N PHE A 147 -1.52 9.08 1.05
CA PHE A 147 -2.16 9.27 2.35
C PHE A 147 -3.67 9.11 2.34
N ILE A 148 -4.31 9.17 1.17
CA ILE A 148 -5.76 9.11 1.06
C ILE A 148 -6.30 7.76 1.56
N PRO A 149 -5.79 6.60 1.11
CA PRO A 149 -6.38 5.35 1.55
C PRO A 149 -6.30 5.11 3.05
N PRO A 150 -5.12 5.24 3.72
CA PRO A 150 -5.04 4.96 5.14
C PRO A 150 -5.87 5.92 6.01
N ILE A 151 -5.93 7.21 5.66
CA ILE A 151 -6.67 8.20 6.46
C ILE A 151 -8.17 7.98 6.34
N PHE A 152 -8.69 7.89 5.12
CA PHE A 152 -10.14 7.78 4.91
C PHE A 152 -10.66 6.41 5.30
N SER A 153 -9.92 5.32 5.04
CA SER A 153 -10.37 3.99 5.46
C SER A 153 -10.43 3.85 6.98
N ALA A 154 -9.43 4.39 7.70
CA ALA A 154 -9.44 4.45 9.15
C ALA A 154 -10.60 5.31 9.67
N LEU A 155 -10.80 6.51 9.09
CA LEU A 155 -11.87 7.41 9.49
C LEU A 155 -13.25 6.76 9.34
N PHE A 156 -13.55 6.20 8.16
CA PHE A 156 -14.84 5.55 7.93
C PHE A 156 -15.03 4.33 8.81
N ALA A 157 -14.00 3.51 8.98
CA ALA A 157 -14.11 2.31 9.80
C ALA A 157 -14.30 2.63 11.28
N LEU A 158 -13.66 3.66 11.81
CA LEU A 158 -13.85 4.09 13.20
C LEU A 158 -15.26 4.62 13.46
N ILE A 159 -15.85 5.32 12.49
CA ILE A 159 -17.21 5.88 12.61
C ILE A 159 -18.28 4.81 12.41
N LEU A 160 -18.15 3.99 11.36
CA LEU A 160 -19.21 3.10 10.91
C LEU A 160 -19.08 1.67 11.47
N ALA A 161 -17.85 1.21 11.74
CA ALA A 161 -17.58 -0.14 12.21
C ALA A 161 -16.69 -0.15 13.47
N PRO A 162 -17.01 0.61 14.55
CA PRO A 162 -16.11 0.79 15.69
C PRO A 162 -15.67 -0.53 16.35
N GLY A 163 -16.56 -1.53 16.43
CA GLY A 163 -16.26 -2.86 16.96
C GLY A 163 -15.36 -3.73 16.06
N PHE A 164 -15.14 -3.33 14.81
CA PHE A 164 -14.33 -4.05 13.81
C PHE A 164 -13.49 -3.06 12.98
N ALA A 165 -13.06 -1.95 13.60
CA ALA A 165 -12.55 -0.80 12.87
C ALA A 165 -11.23 -1.08 12.15
N ALA A 166 -10.27 -1.73 12.81
CA ALA A 166 -8.99 -2.00 12.17
C ALA A 166 -9.13 -2.95 10.96
N PRO A 167 -9.82 -4.12 11.06
CA PRO A 167 -10.05 -4.96 9.89
C PRO A 167 -10.89 -4.29 8.81
N SER A 168 -11.93 -3.53 9.20
CA SER A 168 -12.76 -2.77 8.26
C SER A 168 -11.95 -1.70 7.50
N ALA A 169 -11.03 -0.99 8.16
CA ALA A 169 -10.12 -0.03 7.54
C ALA A 169 -9.16 -0.70 6.55
N PHE A 170 -8.69 -1.90 6.88
CA PHE A 170 -7.85 -2.69 5.98
C PHE A 170 -8.64 -3.14 4.74
N ILE A 171 -9.80 -3.77 4.93
CA ILE A 171 -10.68 -4.27 3.87
C ILE A 171 -11.08 -3.14 2.93
N SER A 172 -11.62 -2.04 3.48
CA SER A 172 -12.07 -0.89 2.69
C SER A 172 -10.92 -0.15 2.02
N GLY A 173 -9.74 -0.09 2.65
CA GLY A 173 -8.53 0.45 2.03
C GLY A 173 -8.09 -0.37 0.82
N VAL A 174 -8.02 -1.70 0.95
CA VAL A 174 -7.60 -2.61 -0.14
C VAL A 174 -8.63 -2.65 -1.26
N PHE A 175 -9.88 -3.00 -0.97
CA PHE A 175 -10.90 -3.11 -2.01
C PHE A 175 -11.31 -1.75 -2.56
N GLY A 176 -11.37 -0.72 -1.72
CA GLY A 176 -11.72 0.62 -2.16
C GLY A 176 -10.71 1.22 -3.13
N THR A 177 -9.42 1.03 -2.90
CA THR A 177 -8.38 1.47 -3.84
C THR A 177 -8.36 0.63 -5.11
N LEU A 178 -8.36 -0.70 -4.98
CA LEU A 178 -8.31 -1.60 -6.14
C LEU A 178 -9.51 -1.40 -7.06
N ILE A 179 -10.72 -1.33 -6.50
CA ILE A 179 -11.93 -1.15 -7.30
C ILE A 179 -12.03 0.30 -7.77
N GLY A 180 -11.97 1.24 -6.84
CA GLY A 180 -12.20 2.67 -7.10
C GLY A 180 -11.14 3.31 -7.97
N ALA A 181 -9.86 3.18 -7.59
CA ALA A 181 -8.76 3.73 -8.34
C ALA A 181 -8.46 2.88 -9.58
N ASP A 182 -8.21 1.58 -9.44
CA ASP A 182 -7.67 0.78 -10.55
C ASP A 182 -8.75 0.28 -11.51
N LEU A 183 -9.66 -0.60 -11.06
CA LEU A 183 -10.61 -1.28 -11.94
C LEU A 183 -11.54 -0.31 -12.66
N LEU A 184 -12.12 0.65 -11.93
CA LEU A 184 -13.04 1.62 -12.52
C LEU A 184 -12.34 2.63 -13.46
N ASN A 185 -11.01 2.79 -13.40
CA ASN A 185 -10.26 3.64 -14.34
C ASN A 185 -9.49 2.84 -15.40
N LEU A 186 -9.46 1.51 -15.33
CA LEU A 186 -8.70 0.64 -16.22
C LEU A 186 -9.03 0.88 -17.70
N GLY A 187 -10.31 1.07 -18.04
CA GLY A 187 -10.73 1.33 -19.42
C GLY A 187 -10.20 2.65 -19.98
N LYS A 188 -10.03 3.67 -19.14
CA LYS A 188 -9.41 4.95 -19.51
C LYS A 188 -7.88 4.80 -19.58
N ALA A 189 -7.29 4.06 -18.65
CA ALA A 189 -5.85 3.83 -18.60
C ALA A 189 -5.33 3.04 -19.80
N ARG A 190 -6.10 2.08 -20.32
CA ARG A 190 -5.75 1.29 -21.53
C ARG A 190 -5.61 2.12 -22.82
N LYS A 191 -6.05 3.38 -22.83
CA LYS A 191 -5.94 4.27 -24.00
C LYS A 191 -4.56 4.93 -24.11
N TYR A 192 -3.75 4.84 -23.06
CA TYR A 192 -2.40 5.41 -22.95
C TYR A 192 -1.38 4.29 -22.74
#